data_AF-A0A6L7YJS8-F1
#
_entry.id   AF-A0A6L7YJS8-F1
#
_cell.length_a   1.000
_cell.length_b   1.000
_cell.length_c   1.000
_cell.angle_alpha   90.00
_cell.angle_beta   90.00
_cell.angle_gamma   90.00
#
_symmetry.space_group_name_H-M   'P 1'
#
loop_
_entity.id
_entity.type
_entity.pdbx_description
1 polymer ?
#
loop_
_entity_poly.entity_id
_entity_poly.type
_entity_poly.pdbx_seq_one_letter_code
_entity_poly.pdbx_strand_id
1 'polypeptide(L)'
;DDYCVVGVDGSHIDVSRHIPAHCYLINIGGMALRYGSQPGARVFSAPRLYAQADELIIRDRSAPYREETISGALLDAKRAVEELRGVLDRLRELPPGLPALGLMDGSLIMFGMHRHPDFVVRHLVDEGFVQILDEIRQIALERAVAIASYISLPRSVEVVNALRVSACPYPVPNCDKECGTERREQRPCEREVGGVLDRELLENMLGLGQRSGVFESNAAIVRDHYGGHGVSFFYVRTEEEVGRVEVPDWVAADEALLGLVHSLVVEQCRLGPGYPVALKEAHEQAVVTGADRQYFVELVAAALEQQGLPVYSSEKNISKMRRWI
;
A
#
# COMPACT_ATOMS: atom_id res chain seq x y z
N ASP A 1 20.33 -20.14 -2.71
CA ASP A 1 20.27 -19.33 -3.95
C ASP A 1 20.56 -17.87 -3.66
N ASP A 2 21.04 -17.16 -4.66
CA ASP A 2 21.31 -15.72 -4.58
C ASP A 2 20.07 -14.97 -5.07
N TYR A 3 19.54 -14.05 -4.26
CA TYR A 3 18.34 -13.28 -4.58
C TYR A 3 18.33 -11.96 -3.81
N CYS A 4 17.43 -11.06 -4.21
CA CYS A 4 17.24 -9.77 -3.57
C CYS A 4 15.78 -9.57 -3.13
N VAL A 5 15.59 -8.90 -1.99
CA VAL A 5 14.27 -8.44 -1.54
C VAL A 5 14.37 -6.96 -1.20
N VAL A 6 13.42 -6.17 -1.71
CA VAL A 6 13.26 -4.76 -1.39
C VAL A 6 11.94 -4.60 -0.67
N GLY A 7 11.95 -4.03 0.54
CA GLY A 7 10.77 -3.58 1.25
C GLY A 7 10.72 -2.07 1.28
N VAL A 8 9.54 -1.49 1.05
CA VAL A 8 9.31 -0.05 1.17
C VAL A 8 8.01 0.19 1.93
N ASP A 9 8.05 1.18 2.82
CA ASP A 9 6.90 1.69 3.56
C ASP A 9 6.99 3.22 3.60
N GLY A 10 5.88 3.87 3.92
CA GLY A 10 5.77 5.31 3.95
C GLY A 10 5.00 5.80 5.16
N SER A 11 5.40 6.95 5.68
CA SER A 11 4.57 7.71 6.60
C SER A 11 4.56 9.18 6.22
N HIS A 12 3.63 9.94 6.78
CA HIS A 12 3.50 11.35 6.42
C HIS A 12 3.08 12.23 7.59
N ILE A 13 3.36 13.53 7.45
CA ILE A 13 2.79 14.63 8.22
C ILE A 13 1.78 15.30 7.31
N ASP A 14 0.50 15.19 7.66
CA ASP A 14 -0.59 15.80 6.88
C ASP A 14 -0.65 17.32 7.07
N VAL A 15 -1.32 17.98 6.14
CA VAL A 15 -1.68 19.39 6.21
C VAL A 15 -2.46 19.62 7.50
N SER A 16 -1.98 20.56 8.31
CA SER A 16 -2.54 20.79 9.64
C SER A 16 -2.57 22.27 9.96
N ARG A 17 -3.66 22.71 10.59
CA ARG A 17 -3.79 24.06 11.17
C ARG A 17 -2.75 24.36 12.26
N HIS A 18 -2.03 23.34 12.73
CA HIS A 18 -0.97 23.48 13.72
C HIS A 18 0.40 23.77 13.08
N ILE A 19 0.52 23.63 11.77
CA ILE A 19 1.70 24.02 10.99
C ILE A 19 1.46 25.45 10.48
N PRO A 20 2.41 26.38 10.65
CA PRO A 20 2.23 27.79 10.28
C PRO A 20 2.25 28.05 8.76
N ALA A 21 2.41 27.00 7.94
CA ALA A 21 2.36 27.03 6.49
C ALA A 21 1.53 25.86 5.95
N HIS A 22 0.96 26.03 4.75
CA HIS A 22 0.35 24.93 4.02
C HIS A 22 1.45 24.07 3.40
N CYS A 23 1.77 22.97 4.05
CA CYS A 23 2.72 21.96 3.54
C CYS A 23 2.40 20.60 4.15
N TYR A 24 2.86 19.55 3.48
CA TYR A 24 2.88 18.20 4.01
C TYR A 24 4.26 17.57 3.78
N LEU A 25 4.58 16.52 4.53
CA LEU A 25 5.83 15.79 4.38
C LEU A 25 5.51 14.32 4.19
N ILE A 26 6.10 13.68 3.19
CA ILE A 26 6.07 12.23 3.02
C ILE A 26 7.49 11.72 3.27
N ASN A 27 7.62 10.74 4.15
CA ASN A 27 8.86 10.00 4.37
C ASN A 27 8.71 8.60 3.80
N ILE A 28 9.55 8.28 2.82
CA ILE A 28 9.66 6.93 2.28
C ILE A 28 10.87 6.25 2.89
N GLY A 29 10.61 5.19 3.66
CA GLY A 29 11.63 4.34 4.26
C GLY A 29 11.70 3.01 3.54
N GLY A 30 12.87 2.38 3.56
CA GLY A 30 12.99 1.07 2.97
C GLY A 30 14.30 0.35 3.24
N MET A 31 14.32 -0.91 2.85
CA MET A 31 15.43 -1.83 3.02
C MET A 31 15.59 -2.66 1.75
N ALA A 32 16.82 -2.72 1.22
CA ALA A 32 17.22 -3.65 0.17
C ALA A 32 18.16 -4.71 0.74
N LEU A 33 17.73 -5.97 0.70
CA LEU A 33 18.46 -7.14 1.20
C LEU A 33 18.95 -7.98 0.02
N ARG A 34 20.21 -8.38 0.06
CA ARG A 34 20.81 -9.35 -0.85
C ARG A 34 21.21 -10.58 -0.05
N TYR A 35 20.77 -11.74 -0.52
CA TYR A 35 21.05 -13.04 0.07
C TYR A 35 21.93 -13.89 -0.84
N GLY A 36 22.53 -14.94 -0.28
CA GLY A 36 23.38 -15.87 -0.99
C GLY A 36 24.87 -15.57 -0.85
N SER A 37 25.63 -15.70 -1.95
CA SER A 37 27.10 -15.69 -1.95
C SER A 37 27.74 -14.35 -1.55
N GLN A 38 27.03 -13.24 -1.79
CA GLN A 38 27.48 -11.89 -1.47
C GLN A 38 26.38 -11.15 -0.68
N PRO A 39 26.21 -11.49 0.62
CA PRO A 39 25.15 -10.92 1.41
C PRO A 39 25.36 -9.42 1.62
N GLY A 40 24.27 -8.66 1.66
CA GLY A 40 24.32 -7.22 1.88
C GLY A 40 22.97 -6.67 2.29
N ALA A 41 22.98 -5.58 3.06
CA ALA A 41 21.78 -4.86 3.47
C ALA A 41 22.01 -3.37 3.27
N ARG A 42 21.01 -2.68 2.72
CA ARG A 42 21.01 -1.23 2.59
C ARG A 42 19.67 -0.66 3.02
N VAL A 43 19.70 0.09 4.11
CA VAL A 43 18.59 0.90 4.59
C VAL A 43 18.59 2.27 3.92
N PHE A 44 17.40 2.88 3.80
CA PHE A 44 17.27 4.28 3.44
C PHE A 44 16.03 4.90 4.10
N SER A 45 16.09 6.22 4.31
CA SER A 45 14.99 7.06 4.74
C SER A 45 15.06 8.35 3.93
N ALA A 46 14.00 8.67 3.21
CA ALA A 46 13.96 9.75 2.22
C ALA A 46 12.75 10.67 2.47
N PRO A 47 12.83 11.56 3.48
CA PRO A 47 11.79 12.54 3.72
C PRO A 47 11.80 13.64 2.65
N ARG A 48 10.62 13.94 2.10
CA ARG A 48 10.40 15.06 1.16
C ARG A 48 9.30 15.98 1.68
N LEU A 49 9.65 17.26 1.79
CA LEU A 49 8.70 18.33 2.04
C LEU A 49 8.04 18.74 0.73
N TYR A 50 6.71 18.83 0.75
CA TYR A 50 5.89 19.35 -0.33
C TYR A 50 5.27 20.66 0.16
N ALA A 51 5.67 21.76 -0.47
CA ALA A 51 5.30 23.11 -0.05
C ALA A 51 5.07 24.07 -1.22
N GLN A 52 5.33 23.62 -2.46
CA GLN A 52 5.06 24.42 -3.65
C GLN A 52 3.58 24.35 -4.00
N ALA A 53 3.01 25.44 -4.53
CA ALA A 53 1.56 25.54 -4.75
C ALA A 53 0.99 24.42 -5.64
N ASP A 54 1.75 23.97 -6.64
CA ASP A 54 1.43 22.87 -7.54
C ASP A 54 1.66 21.47 -6.94
N GLU A 55 2.42 21.36 -5.85
CA GLU A 55 2.60 20.12 -5.08
C GLU A 55 1.48 19.90 -4.06
N LEU A 56 0.75 20.95 -3.69
CA LEU A 56 -0.29 20.92 -2.65
C LEU A 56 -1.69 20.61 -3.19
N ILE A 57 -1.87 20.70 -4.51
CA ILE A 57 -3.17 20.57 -5.16
C ILE A 57 -3.04 19.73 -6.43
N ILE A 58 -4.11 19.04 -6.77
CA ILE A 58 -4.28 18.39 -8.07
C ILE A 58 -5.25 19.24 -8.87
N ARG A 59 -4.89 19.62 -10.09
CA ARG A 59 -5.71 20.47 -10.98
C ARG A 59 -6.20 19.70 -12.19
N ASP A 60 -7.44 19.96 -12.58
CA ASP A 60 -7.98 19.48 -13.85
C ASP A 60 -7.33 20.25 -15.01
N ARG A 61 -6.56 19.53 -15.86
CA ARG A 61 -5.90 20.12 -17.05
C ARG A 61 -6.89 20.74 -18.03
N SER A 62 -8.13 20.23 -18.08
CA SER A 62 -9.18 20.71 -19.00
C SER A 62 -10.02 21.84 -18.41
N ALA A 63 -10.02 21.99 -17.08
CA ALA A 63 -10.83 22.96 -16.36
C ALA A 63 -10.06 23.47 -15.12
N PRO A 64 -9.10 24.41 -15.27
CA PRO A 64 -8.15 24.79 -14.22
C PRO A 64 -8.75 25.34 -12.91
N TYR A 65 -10.03 25.72 -12.93
CA TYR A 65 -10.77 26.14 -11.73
C TYR A 65 -11.20 24.96 -10.84
N ARG A 66 -11.13 23.72 -11.35
CA ARG A 66 -11.35 22.51 -10.58
C ARG A 66 -10.01 22.06 -10.01
N GLU A 67 -9.90 22.14 -8.69
CA GLU A 67 -8.73 21.69 -7.96
C GLU A 67 -9.13 20.99 -6.67
N GLU A 68 -8.30 20.04 -6.25
CA GLU A 68 -8.45 19.28 -5.02
C GLU A 68 -7.17 19.39 -4.20
N THR A 69 -7.29 19.69 -2.92
CA THR A 69 -6.13 19.82 -2.03
C THR A 69 -5.66 18.43 -1.59
N ILE A 70 -4.35 18.18 -1.70
CA ILE A 70 -3.74 16.93 -1.23
C ILE A 70 -3.73 16.95 0.30
N SER A 71 -4.66 16.21 0.89
CA SER A 71 -4.81 16.01 2.35
C SER A 71 -5.62 14.75 2.62
N GLY A 72 -5.52 14.18 3.83
CA GLY A 72 -6.25 12.99 4.23
C GLY A 72 -6.10 11.84 3.22
N ALA A 73 -7.23 11.34 2.71
CA ALA A 73 -7.25 10.21 1.76
C ALA A 73 -6.45 10.46 0.47
N LEU A 74 -6.36 11.71 -0.01
CA LEU A 74 -5.54 12.03 -1.18
C LEU A 74 -4.05 12.02 -0.86
N LEU A 75 -3.67 12.39 0.37
CA LEU A 75 -2.29 12.27 0.82
C LEU A 75 -1.91 10.81 1.05
N ASP A 76 -2.82 9.98 1.56
CA ASP A 76 -2.63 8.53 1.64
C ASP A 76 -2.38 7.91 0.27
N ALA A 77 -3.22 8.26 -0.72
CA ALA A 77 -3.06 7.82 -2.10
C ALA A 77 -1.74 8.31 -2.71
N LYS A 78 -1.38 9.58 -2.49
CA LYS A 78 -0.10 10.15 -2.94
C LYS A 78 1.09 9.42 -2.33
N ARG A 79 1.03 9.10 -1.03
CA ARG A 79 2.05 8.30 -0.35
C ARG A 79 2.19 6.91 -0.99
N ALA A 80 1.10 6.20 -1.27
CA ALA A 80 1.17 4.89 -1.93
C ALA A 80 1.87 4.95 -3.31
N VAL A 81 1.67 6.03 -4.07
CA VAL A 81 2.41 6.28 -5.32
C VAL A 81 3.91 6.45 -5.06
N GLU A 82 4.30 7.22 -4.03
CA GLU A 82 5.70 7.42 -3.69
C GLU A 82 6.37 6.15 -3.10
N GLU A 83 5.62 5.32 -2.36
CA GLU A 83 6.09 4.02 -1.87
C GLU A 83 6.41 3.08 -3.04
N LEU A 84 5.49 2.93 -4.00
CA LEU A 84 5.70 2.09 -5.18
C LEU A 84 6.86 2.61 -6.03
N ARG A 85 7.01 3.93 -6.17
CA ARG A 85 8.17 4.56 -6.82
C ARG A 85 9.47 4.25 -6.09
N GLY A 86 9.46 4.30 -4.76
CA GLY A 86 10.59 3.87 -3.93
C GLY A 86 10.99 2.42 -4.21
N VAL A 87 10.02 1.51 -4.40
CA VAL A 87 10.31 0.12 -4.80
C VAL A 87 10.98 0.08 -6.16
N LEU A 88 10.41 0.74 -7.18
CA LEU A 88 10.96 0.77 -8.53
C LEU A 88 12.42 1.28 -8.56
N ASP A 89 12.70 2.39 -7.88
CA ASP A 89 14.04 2.99 -7.84
C ASP A 89 15.06 2.01 -7.22
N ARG A 90 14.65 1.32 -6.15
CA ARG A 90 15.51 0.31 -5.52
C ARG A 90 15.70 -0.92 -6.38
N LEU A 91 14.67 -1.40 -7.08
CA LEU A 91 14.79 -2.53 -8.01
C LEU A 91 15.78 -2.22 -9.15
N ARG A 92 15.79 -0.97 -9.65
CA ARG A 92 16.75 -0.52 -10.69
C ARG A 92 18.20 -0.53 -10.23
N GLU A 93 18.45 -0.30 -8.95
CA GLU A 93 19.79 -0.25 -8.37
C GLU A 93 20.35 -1.65 -8.03
N LEU A 94 19.53 -2.70 -8.09
CA LEU A 94 19.98 -4.06 -7.79
C LEU A 94 20.87 -4.63 -8.90
N PRO A 95 21.87 -5.47 -8.55
CA PRO A 95 22.74 -6.12 -9.52
C PRO A 95 21.94 -6.84 -10.61
N PRO A 96 22.30 -6.67 -11.90
CA PRO A 96 21.64 -7.39 -12.98
C PRO A 96 21.88 -8.91 -12.82
N GLY A 97 20.86 -9.71 -13.16
CA GLY A 97 20.97 -11.17 -13.19
C GLY A 97 20.57 -11.92 -11.91
N LEU A 98 20.26 -11.22 -10.81
CA LEU A 98 19.67 -11.84 -9.63
C LEU A 98 18.13 -11.73 -9.65
N PRO A 99 17.41 -12.80 -9.25
CA PRO A 99 15.98 -12.69 -9.03
C PRO A 99 15.70 -11.73 -7.87
N ALA A 100 14.67 -10.90 -8.02
CA ALA A 100 14.32 -9.89 -7.03
C ALA A 100 12.82 -9.78 -6.80
N LEU A 101 12.46 -9.49 -5.55
CA LEU A 101 11.10 -9.17 -5.14
C LEU A 101 11.04 -7.78 -4.53
N GLY A 102 10.19 -6.92 -5.08
CA GLY A 102 9.72 -5.71 -4.41
C GLY A 102 8.50 -6.02 -3.55
N LEU A 103 8.48 -5.50 -2.33
CA LEU A 103 7.39 -5.64 -1.37
C LEU A 103 6.90 -4.25 -0.92
N MET A 104 5.58 -4.09 -0.95
CA MET A 104 4.87 -2.99 -0.28
C MET A 104 4.13 -3.52 0.95
N ASP A 105 3.99 -2.68 1.97
CA ASP A 105 3.09 -2.95 3.09
C ASP A 105 1.67 -2.49 2.77
N GLY A 106 0.67 -3.33 3.00
CA GLY A 106 -0.73 -3.05 2.68
C GLY A 106 -1.16 -3.54 1.30
N SER A 107 -2.10 -2.83 0.66
CA SER A 107 -2.77 -3.30 -0.56
C SER A 107 -2.18 -2.65 -1.81
N LEU A 108 -2.08 -3.42 -2.91
CA LEU A 108 -1.79 -2.89 -4.25
C LEU A 108 -3.01 -2.19 -4.88
N ILE A 109 -4.15 -2.17 -4.18
CA ILE A 109 -5.40 -1.56 -4.63
C ILE A 109 -5.58 -0.20 -3.95
N MET A 110 -5.68 0.86 -4.75
CA MET A 110 -5.95 2.22 -4.27
C MET A 110 -7.44 2.41 -3.92
N PHE A 111 -7.87 1.77 -2.83
CA PHE A 111 -9.25 1.83 -2.34
C PHE A 111 -9.71 3.27 -2.08
N GLY A 112 -11.00 3.53 -2.31
CA GLY A 112 -11.59 4.85 -2.08
C GLY A 112 -11.39 5.85 -3.22
N MET A 113 -10.44 5.62 -4.14
CA MET A 113 -10.18 6.55 -5.25
C MET A 113 -11.38 6.78 -6.17
N HIS A 114 -12.23 5.77 -6.37
CA HIS A 114 -13.48 5.88 -7.15
C HIS A 114 -14.48 6.93 -6.61
N ARG A 115 -14.28 7.47 -5.40
CA ARG A 115 -15.11 8.52 -4.81
C ARG A 115 -14.64 9.93 -5.16
N HIS A 116 -13.45 10.05 -5.77
CA HIS A 116 -12.86 11.31 -6.16
C HIS A 116 -13.16 11.64 -7.63
N PRO A 117 -13.07 12.92 -8.03
CA PRO A 117 -13.24 13.30 -9.43
C PRO A 117 -12.24 12.61 -10.36
N ASP A 118 -12.66 12.31 -11.60
CA ASP A 118 -11.83 11.60 -12.59
C ASP A 118 -10.44 12.18 -12.80
N PHE A 119 -10.27 13.50 -12.75
CA PHE A 119 -8.95 14.13 -12.94
C PHE A 119 -7.98 13.80 -11.79
N VAL A 120 -8.50 13.57 -10.58
CA VAL A 120 -7.72 13.13 -9.42
C VAL A 120 -7.34 11.67 -9.56
N VAL A 121 -8.31 10.83 -9.94
CA VAL A 121 -8.07 9.41 -10.19
C VAL A 121 -7.03 9.23 -11.28
N ARG A 122 -7.17 9.93 -12.41
CA ARG A 122 -6.19 9.93 -13.49
C ARG A 122 -4.80 10.33 -13.00
N HIS A 123 -4.69 11.39 -12.19
CA HIS A 123 -3.40 11.88 -11.74
C HIS A 123 -2.67 10.90 -10.80
N LEU A 124 -3.38 10.32 -9.83
CA LEU A 124 -2.76 9.47 -8.81
C LEU A 124 -2.72 7.99 -9.20
N VAL A 125 -3.75 7.49 -9.88
CA VAL A 125 -3.87 6.09 -10.27
C VAL A 125 -3.24 5.89 -11.65
N ASP A 126 -3.83 6.44 -12.72
CA ASP A 126 -3.40 6.16 -14.10
C ASP A 126 -1.97 6.67 -14.38
N GLU A 127 -1.73 7.97 -14.18
CA GLU A 127 -0.44 8.64 -14.44
C GLU A 127 0.59 8.44 -13.30
N GLY A 128 0.13 7.98 -12.14
CA GLY A 128 0.96 7.78 -10.95
C GLY A 128 1.27 6.30 -10.73
N PHE A 129 0.37 5.62 -10.04
CA PHE A 129 0.55 4.25 -9.58
C PHE A 129 0.71 3.24 -10.73
N VAL A 130 -0.19 3.28 -11.71
CA VAL A 130 -0.25 2.32 -12.82
C VAL A 130 0.96 2.48 -13.74
N GLN A 131 1.37 3.71 -14.04
CA GLN A 131 2.58 3.96 -14.82
C GLN A 131 3.83 3.34 -14.15
N ILE A 132 3.92 3.39 -12.82
CA ILE A 132 5.05 2.76 -12.10
C ILE A 132 4.95 1.22 -12.18
N LEU A 133 3.74 0.64 -12.09
CA LEU A 133 3.55 -0.81 -12.32
C LEU A 133 3.96 -1.22 -13.74
N ASP A 134 3.66 -0.39 -14.75
CA ASP A 134 4.14 -0.58 -16.11
C ASP A 134 5.66 -0.60 -16.20
N GLU A 135 6.34 0.34 -15.55
CA GLU A 135 7.80 0.38 -15.52
C GLU A 135 8.41 -0.85 -14.83
N ILE A 136 7.82 -1.32 -13.72
CA ILE A 136 8.26 -2.57 -13.07
C ILE A 136 8.02 -3.77 -13.99
N ARG A 137 6.88 -3.82 -14.67
CA ARG A 137 6.57 -4.88 -15.65
C ARG A 137 7.60 -4.91 -16.79
N GLN A 138 8.04 -3.75 -17.29
CA GLN A 138 9.10 -3.71 -18.32
C GLN A 138 10.41 -4.33 -17.81
N ILE A 139 10.78 -4.07 -16.56
CA ILE A 139 11.96 -4.71 -15.94
C ILE A 139 11.76 -6.23 -15.85
N ALA A 140 10.55 -6.68 -15.52
CA ALA A 140 10.21 -8.10 -15.40
C ALA A 140 10.27 -8.87 -16.73
N LEU A 141 10.17 -8.19 -17.88
CA LEU A 141 10.33 -8.82 -19.20
C LEU A 141 11.78 -9.23 -19.49
N GLU A 142 12.75 -8.56 -18.87
CA GLU A 142 14.19 -8.78 -19.11
C GLU A 142 14.87 -9.52 -17.96
N ARG A 143 14.26 -9.52 -16.78
CA ARG A 143 14.85 -10.02 -15.54
C ARG A 143 13.78 -10.70 -14.69
N ALA A 144 14.19 -11.67 -13.87
CA ALA A 144 13.32 -12.29 -12.88
C ALA A 144 12.99 -11.31 -11.72
N VAL A 145 12.13 -10.34 -11.98
CA VAL A 145 11.72 -9.31 -11.02
C VAL A 145 10.21 -9.39 -10.86
N ALA A 146 9.75 -9.45 -9.61
CA ALA A 146 8.34 -9.40 -9.27
C ALA A 146 8.08 -8.28 -8.25
N ILE A 147 6.83 -7.83 -8.21
CA ILE A 147 6.30 -6.92 -7.21
C ILE A 147 5.11 -7.60 -6.53
N ALA A 148 5.04 -7.47 -5.21
CA ALA A 148 3.90 -7.90 -4.42
C ALA A 148 3.64 -6.91 -3.29
N SER A 149 2.46 -6.99 -2.69
CA SER A 149 2.22 -6.42 -1.36
C SER A 149 1.86 -7.51 -0.36
N TYR A 150 2.08 -7.24 0.92
CA TYR A 150 1.74 -8.13 2.01
C TYR A 150 0.76 -7.44 2.97
N ILE A 151 -0.31 -8.15 3.32
CA ILE A 151 -1.34 -7.70 4.25
C ILE A 151 -1.37 -8.69 5.42
N SER A 152 -0.94 -8.22 6.58
CA SER A 152 -1.02 -8.96 7.85
C SER A 152 -2.46 -8.96 8.39
N LEU A 153 -2.85 -10.05 9.06
CA LEU A 153 -4.18 -10.29 9.64
C LEU A 153 -5.34 -9.75 8.75
N PRO A 154 -5.41 -10.15 7.47
CA PRO A 154 -6.36 -9.59 6.52
C PRO A 154 -7.80 -9.82 6.99
N ARG A 155 -8.63 -8.79 6.89
CA ARG A 155 -10.05 -8.82 7.29
C ARG A 155 -10.99 -9.02 6.11
N SER A 156 -10.46 -9.52 4.99
CA SER A 156 -11.24 -9.76 3.79
C SER A 156 -12.19 -10.94 3.98
N VAL A 157 -13.24 -10.94 3.17
CA VAL A 157 -14.26 -12.00 3.10
C VAL A 157 -14.54 -12.35 1.63
N GLU A 158 -13.60 -12.13 0.73
CA GLU A 158 -13.81 -12.30 -0.72
C GLU A 158 -14.00 -13.77 -1.09
N VAL A 159 -13.17 -14.66 -0.53
CA VAL A 159 -13.25 -16.12 -0.77
C VAL A 159 -14.48 -16.70 -0.07
N VAL A 160 -14.69 -16.31 1.19
CA VAL A 160 -15.86 -16.73 1.97
C VAL A 160 -17.16 -16.24 1.32
N ASN A 161 -17.18 -15.04 0.73
CA ASN A 161 -18.36 -14.55 0.01
C ASN A 161 -18.70 -15.41 -1.21
N ALA A 162 -17.72 -16.03 -1.88
CA ALA A 162 -18.01 -16.95 -2.99
C ALA A 162 -18.79 -18.20 -2.52
N LEU A 163 -18.54 -18.67 -1.29
CA LEU A 163 -19.29 -19.79 -0.69
C LEU A 163 -20.77 -19.45 -0.46
N ARG A 164 -21.14 -18.16 -0.38
CA ARG A 164 -22.54 -17.76 -0.27
C ARG A 164 -23.37 -18.19 -1.47
N VAL A 165 -22.75 -18.40 -2.63
CA VAL A 165 -23.43 -18.90 -3.83
C VAL A 165 -23.98 -20.30 -3.60
N SER A 166 -23.25 -21.19 -2.90
CA SER A 166 -23.75 -22.54 -2.60
C SER A 166 -24.89 -22.56 -1.58
N ALA A 167 -24.96 -21.54 -0.72
CA ALA A 167 -26.05 -21.35 0.25
C ALA A 167 -27.20 -20.46 -0.30
N CYS A 168 -27.12 -20.03 -1.55
CA CYS A 168 -28.14 -19.19 -2.15
C CYS A 168 -29.35 -20.05 -2.56
N PRO A 169 -30.58 -19.73 -2.12
CA PRO A 169 -31.76 -20.50 -2.51
C PRO A 169 -32.20 -20.23 -3.95
N TYR A 170 -31.61 -19.23 -4.60
CA TYR A 170 -31.94 -18.83 -5.96
C TYR A 170 -30.96 -19.48 -6.95
N PRO A 171 -31.46 -20.03 -8.08
CA PRO A 171 -30.62 -20.72 -9.06
C PRO A 171 -29.63 -19.78 -9.77
N VAL A 172 -29.94 -18.48 -9.84
CA VAL A 172 -29.02 -17.43 -10.29
C VAL A 172 -28.99 -16.36 -9.22
N PRO A 173 -27.88 -16.21 -8.46
CA PRO A 173 -27.79 -15.20 -7.42
C PRO A 173 -27.94 -13.78 -7.98
N ASN A 174 -28.94 -13.05 -7.48
CA ASN A 174 -29.09 -11.61 -7.73
C ASN A 174 -29.57 -10.96 -6.42
N CYS A 175 -28.62 -10.57 -5.58
CA CYS A 175 -28.92 -10.07 -4.23
C CYS A 175 -29.77 -8.79 -4.24
N ASP A 176 -29.61 -7.91 -5.23
CA ASP A 176 -30.38 -6.67 -5.32
C ASP A 176 -31.85 -6.94 -5.60
N LYS A 177 -32.13 -7.89 -6.50
CA LYS A 177 -33.48 -8.27 -6.89
C LYS A 177 -34.15 -9.17 -5.85
N GLU A 178 -33.44 -10.18 -5.38
CA GLU A 178 -34.01 -11.27 -4.59
C GLU A 178 -33.94 -11.02 -3.07
N CYS A 179 -32.95 -10.24 -2.59
CA CYS A 179 -32.71 -9.98 -1.17
C CYS A 179 -32.63 -8.47 -0.82
N GLY A 180 -32.95 -7.57 -1.75
CA GLY A 180 -32.72 -6.13 -1.62
C GLY A 180 -33.48 -5.47 -0.46
N THR A 181 -34.61 -6.03 -0.03
CA THR A 181 -35.42 -5.54 1.09
C THR A 181 -35.14 -6.25 2.41
N GLU A 182 -34.39 -7.36 2.38
CA GLU A 182 -34.09 -8.15 3.58
C GLU A 182 -32.91 -7.59 4.34
N ARG A 183 -32.98 -7.65 5.67
CA ARG A 183 -31.79 -7.38 6.50
C ARG A 183 -30.75 -8.45 6.22
N ARG A 184 -29.47 -8.07 6.24
CA ARG A 184 -28.36 -8.99 5.96
C ARG A 184 -28.44 -10.29 6.77
N GLU A 185 -28.75 -10.20 8.06
CA GLU A 185 -28.87 -11.34 9.00
C GLU A 185 -30.03 -12.30 8.68
N GLN A 186 -31.03 -11.86 7.91
CA GLN A 186 -32.19 -12.67 7.53
C GLN A 186 -31.91 -13.52 6.27
N ARG A 187 -30.86 -13.19 5.53
CA ARG A 187 -30.53 -13.86 4.28
C ARG A 187 -30.01 -15.26 4.57
N PRO A 188 -30.52 -16.32 3.92
CA PRO A 188 -30.09 -17.70 4.17
C PRO A 188 -28.56 -17.88 4.07
N CYS A 189 -27.94 -17.27 3.05
CA CYS A 189 -26.50 -17.33 2.83
C CYS A 189 -25.67 -16.57 3.89
N GLU A 190 -26.23 -15.58 4.58
CA GLU A 190 -25.56 -14.92 5.71
C GLU A 190 -25.58 -15.83 6.94
N ARG A 191 -26.70 -16.50 7.20
CA ARG A 191 -26.80 -17.41 8.36
C ARG A 191 -25.82 -18.58 8.26
N GLU A 192 -25.59 -19.08 7.05
CA GLU A 192 -24.76 -20.28 6.83
C GLU A 192 -23.27 -19.97 6.70
N VAL A 193 -22.90 -18.79 6.18
CA VAL A 193 -21.51 -18.46 5.82
C VAL A 193 -20.99 -17.20 6.52
N GLY A 194 -21.87 -16.36 7.05
CA GLY A 194 -21.52 -15.07 7.64
C GLY A 194 -20.63 -15.18 8.89
N GLY A 195 -19.89 -14.11 9.16
CA GLY A 195 -19.06 -13.98 10.36
C GLY A 195 -17.67 -14.63 10.28
N VAL A 196 -17.36 -15.36 9.21
CA VAL A 196 -16.04 -15.98 9.00
C VAL A 196 -15.19 -15.13 8.05
N LEU A 197 -13.92 -14.92 8.40
CA LEU A 197 -12.93 -14.26 7.55
C LEU A 197 -12.20 -15.26 6.64
N ASP A 198 -11.70 -14.79 5.50
CA ASP A 198 -10.92 -15.63 4.58
C ASP A 198 -9.71 -16.28 5.28
N ARG A 199 -9.02 -15.51 6.15
CA ARG A 199 -7.88 -16.01 6.92
C ARG A 199 -8.23 -17.12 7.91
N GLU A 200 -9.42 -17.08 8.51
CA GLU A 200 -9.87 -18.08 9.50
C GLU A 200 -10.23 -19.40 8.81
N LEU A 201 -10.85 -19.31 7.63
CA LEU A 201 -11.07 -20.46 6.76
C LEU A 201 -9.74 -21.10 6.35
N LEU A 202 -8.82 -20.29 5.83
CA LEU A 202 -7.58 -20.77 5.23
C LEU A 202 -6.55 -21.22 6.26
N GLU A 203 -6.62 -20.71 7.50
CA GLU A 203 -5.83 -21.21 8.63
C GLU A 203 -6.05 -22.70 8.88
N ASN A 204 -7.27 -23.20 8.67
CA ASN A 204 -7.59 -24.62 8.84
C ASN A 204 -7.29 -25.48 7.61
N MET A 205 -6.99 -24.87 6.46
CA MET A 205 -6.79 -25.56 5.18
C MET A 205 -5.33 -25.61 4.74
N LEU A 206 -4.54 -24.59 5.10
CA LEU A 206 -3.16 -24.44 4.64
C LEU A 206 -2.19 -24.95 5.71
N GLY A 207 -1.24 -25.80 5.30
CA GLY A 207 -0.06 -26.12 6.10
C GLY A 207 0.95 -24.97 6.13
N LEU A 208 1.90 -24.99 7.07
CA LEU A 208 2.97 -23.99 7.17
C LEU A 208 3.72 -23.83 5.84
N GLY A 209 3.88 -22.59 5.39
CA GLY A 209 4.51 -22.22 4.11
C GLY A 209 3.65 -22.47 2.87
N GLN A 210 2.47 -23.08 2.99
CA GLN A 210 1.58 -23.28 1.84
C GLN A 210 0.80 -22.02 1.50
N ARG A 211 0.52 -21.84 0.21
CA ARG A 211 -0.39 -20.83 -0.30
C ARG A 211 -1.71 -21.42 -0.77
N SER A 212 -2.76 -20.62 -0.75
CA SER A 212 -4.02 -20.92 -1.43
C SER A 212 -3.86 -20.92 -2.95
N GLY A 213 -4.94 -21.23 -3.66
CA GLY A 213 -5.10 -20.84 -5.05
C GLY A 213 -5.02 -19.31 -5.21
N VAL A 214 -4.82 -18.88 -6.45
CA VAL A 214 -4.84 -17.45 -6.82
C VAL A 214 -6.26 -17.04 -7.13
N PHE A 215 -6.64 -15.86 -6.65
CA PHE A 215 -7.94 -15.23 -6.86
C PHE A 215 -7.74 -13.90 -7.56
N GLU A 216 -8.71 -13.47 -8.36
CA GLU A 216 -8.71 -12.18 -9.02
C GLU A 216 -9.56 -11.18 -8.22
N SER A 217 -9.04 -9.96 -8.02
CA SER A 217 -9.79 -8.88 -7.40
C SER A 217 -10.79 -8.27 -8.38
N ASN A 218 -12.03 -8.12 -7.93
CA ASN A 218 -13.09 -7.46 -8.69
C ASN A 218 -13.29 -5.98 -8.30
N ALA A 219 -12.29 -5.36 -7.66
CA ALA A 219 -12.37 -3.97 -7.24
C ALA A 219 -12.61 -3.03 -8.44
N ALA A 220 -13.63 -2.17 -8.35
CA ALA A 220 -14.01 -1.28 -9.44
C ALA A 220 -12.86 -0.39 -9.91
N ILE A 221 -12.08 0.16 -8.96
CA ILE A 221 -10.91 0.99 -9.29
C ILE A 221 -9.87 0.23 -10.13
N VAL A 222 -9.67 -1.06 -9.87
CA VAL A 222 -8.73 -1.89 -10.64
C VAL A 222 -9.26 -2.09 -12.05
N ARG A 223 -10.51 -2.55 -12.17
CA ARG A 223 -11.14 -2.81 -13.48
C ARG A 223 -11.20 -1.57 -14.36
N ASP A 224 -11.52 -0.41 -13.77
CA ASP A 224 -11.84 0.79 -14.52
C ASP A 224 -10.59 1.67 -14.80
N HIS A 225 -9.55 1.60 -13.95
CA HIS A 225 -8.39 2.51 -14.01
C HIS A 225 -7.01 1.84 -14.11
N TYR A 226 -6.85 0.55 -13.79
CA TYR A 226 -5.51 -0.07 -13.80
C TYR A 226 -5.01 -0.46 -15.20
N GLY A 227 -5.77 -0.18 -16.26
CA GLY A 227 -5.24 -0.22 -17.64
C GLY A 227 -4.68 -1.58 -18.10
N GLY A 228 -5.17 -2.69 -17.53
CA GLY A 228 -4.67 -4.05 -17.81
C GLY A 228 -3.69 -4.60 -16.77
N HIS A 229 -3.39 -3.84 -15.71
CA HIS A 229 -2.74 -4.33 -14.50
C HIS A 229 -3.79 -4.74 -13.47
N GLY A 230 -4.57 -5.78 -13.76
CA GLY A 230 -5.45 -6.33 -12.73
C GLY A 230 -4.64 -6.80 -11.52
N VAL A 231 -5.32 -6.97 -10.39
CA VAL A 231 -4.70 -7.39 -9.14
C VAL A 231 -5.23 -8.76 -8.78
N SER A 232 -4.32 -9.71 -8.69
CA SER A 232 -4.55 -11.04 -8.19
C SER A 232 -4.02 -11.17 -6.77
N PHE A 233 -4.53 -12.12 -6.00
CA PHE A 233 -4.09 -12.36 -4.64
C PHE A 233 -4.16 -13.83 -4.26
N PHE A 234 -3.35 -14.19 -3.27
CA PHE A 234 -3.42 -15.48 -2.59
C PHE A 234 -3.16 -15.29 -1.10
N TYR A 235 -3.49 -16.29 -0.30
CA TYR A 235 -3.14 -16.32 1.12
C TYR A 235 -2.00 -17.28 1.35
N VAL A 236 -1.15 -16.98 2.32
CA VAL A 236 -0.03 -17.83 2.70
C VAL A 236 -0.05 -18.06 4.21
N ARG A 237 0.11 -19.31 4.64
CA ARG A 237 0.23 -19.67 6.06
C ARG A 237 1.68 -19.47 6.50
N THR A 238 1.92 -18.48 7.34
CA THR A 238 3.20 -18.25 8.03
C THR A 238 3.19 -18.96 9.38
N GLU A 239 4.28 -18.83 10.15
CA GLU A 239 4.37 -19.42 11.49
C GLU A 239 3.38 -18.79 12.48
N GLU A 240 3.08 -17.50 12.31
CA GLU A 240 2.26 -16.72 13.25
C GLU A 240 0.84 -16.45 12.72
N GLU A 241 0.65 -16.39 11.41
CA GLU A 241 -0.62 -15.96 10.83
C GLU A 241 -0.92 -16.53 9.43
N VAL A 242 -2.09 -16.16 8.89
CA VAL A 242 -2.37 -16.27 7.45
C VAL A 242 -2.36 -14.86 6.87
N GLY A 243 -1.29 -14.54 6.13
CA GLY A 243 -1.17 -13.26 5.41
C GLY A 243 -1.82 -13.33 4.03
N ARG A 244 -2.23 -12.17 3.50
CA ARG A 244 -2.66 -12.03 2.10
C ARG A 244 -1.53 -11.38 1.30
N VAL A 245 -1.22 -11.96 0.16
CA VAL A 245 -0.24 -11.45 -0.80
C VAL A 245 -0.99 -11.01 -2.04
N GLU A 246 -0.82 -9.75 -2.43
CA GLU A 246 -1.38 -9.21 -3.68
C GLU A 246 -0.26 -9.05 -4.71
N VAL A 247 -0.55 -9.39 -5.95
CA VAL A 247 0.37 -9.30 -7.09
C VAL A 247 -0.37 -8.78 -8.32
N PRO A 248 0.29 -8.08 -9.25
CA PRO A 248 -0.30 -7.80 -10.55
C PRO A 248 -0.64 -9.10 -11.31
N ASP A 249 -1.65 -9.08 -12.17
CA ASP A 249 -2.08 -10.25 -12.94
C ASP A 249 -0.98 -10.84 -13.81
N TRP A 250 -0.07 -10.01 -14.33
CA TRP A 250 1.07 -10.48 -15.12
C TRP A 250 2.09 -11.25 -14.29
N VAL A 251 2.16 -11.03 -12.97
CA VAL A 251 2.94 -11.88 -12.04
C VAL A 251 2.18 -13.19 -11.77
N ALA A 252 0.86 -13.10 -11.54
CA ALA A 252 0.03 -14.28 -11.28
C ALA A 252 -0.05 -15.25 -12.47
N ALA A 253 -0.01 -14.73 -13.70
CA ALA A 253 -0.06 -15.52 -14.93
C ALA A 253 1.27 -16.22 -15.27
N ASP A 254 2.38 -15.81 -14.66
CA ASP A 254 3.69 -16.42 -14.83
C ASP A 254 4.03 -17.27 -13.60
N GLU A 255 3.96 -18.60 -13.73
CA GLU A 255 4.24 -19.55 -12.65
C GLU A 255 5.64 -19.38 -12.05
N ALA A 256 6.64 -18.93 -12.82
CA ALA A 256 7.98 -18.70 -12.30
C ALA A 256 8.03 -17.45 -11.41
N LEU A 257 7.39 -16.36 -11.83
CA LEU A 257 7.29 -15.14 -11.01
C LEU A 257 6.39 -15.35 -9.79
N LEU A 258 5.26 -16.03 -9.94
CA LEU A 258 4.39 -16.38 -8.82
C LEU A 258 5.11 -17.29 -7.81
N GLY A 259 5.85 -18.29 -8.29
CA GLY A 259 6.69 -19.16 -7.46
C GLY A 259 7.80 -18.39 -6.74
N LEU A 260 8.41 -17.39 -7.41
CA LEU A 260 9.38 -16.48 -6.80
C LEU A 260 8.76 -15.66 -5.67
N VAL A 261 7.60 -15.02 -5.90
CA VAL A 261 6.89 -14.25 -4.87
C VAL A 261 6.57 -15.14 -3.68
N HIS A 262 5.95 -16.29 -3.90
CA HIS A 262 5.57 -17.21 -2.82
C HIS A 262 6.78 -17.65 -1.99
N SER A 263 7.84 -18.11 -2.65
CA SER A 263 9.06 -18.59 -1.98
C SER A 263 9.72 -17.49 -1.14
N LEU A 264 9.85 -16.29 -1.72
CA LEU A 264 10.50 -15.18 -1.04
C LEU A 264 9.64 -14.60 0.09
N VAL A 265 8.32 -14.52 -0.06
CA VAL A 265 7.44 -14.09 1.04
C VAL A 265 7.54 -15.06 2.23
N VAL A 266 7.48 -16.38 1.99
CA VAL A 266 7.61 -17.38 3.07
C VAL A 266 8.96 -17.24 3.77
N GLU A 267 10.05 -17.10 3.02
CA GLU A 267 11.39 -16.94 3.59
C GLU A 267 11.52 -15.62 4.38
N GLN A 268 10.96 -14.52 3.87
CA GLN A 268 10.98 -13.24 4.58
C GLN A 268 10.17 -13.28 5.87
N CYS A 269 9.02 -13.96 5.90
CA CYS A 269 8.24 -14.16 7.12
C CYS A 269 8.97 -15.05 8.12
N ARG A 270 9.68 -16.09 7.65
CA ARG A 270 10.50 -16.97 8.52
C ARG A 270 11.65 -16.19 9.18
N LEU A 271 12.27 -15.28 8.43
CA LEU A 271 13.33 -14.41 8.95
C LEU A 271 12.80 -13.26 9.83
N GLY A 272 11.55 -12.83 9.62
CA GLY A 272 10.90 -11.71 10.29
C GLY A 272 9.78 -12.12 11.28
N PRO A 273 10.06 -13.07 12.18
CA PRO A 273 9.08 -13.89 12.94
C PRO A 273 7.60 -13.69 12.56
N GLY A 274 7.17 -14.26 11.43
CA GLY A 274 5.79 -14.25 10.95
C GLY A 274 5.44 -13.14 9.95
N TYR A 275 6.25 -12.07 9.85
CA TYR A 275 6.03 -10.92 8.97
C TYR A 275 7.28 -10.65 8.10
N PRO A 276 7.17 -10.17 6.85
CA PRO A 276 8.35 -9.99 6.00
C PRO A 276 9.40 -9.05 6.61
N VAL A 277 10.61 -9.56 6.88
CA VAL A 277 11.68 -8.77 7.52
C VAL A 277 12.01 -7.49 6.74
N ALA A 278 12.02 -7.52 5.41
CA ALA A 278 12.26 -6.32 4.60
C ALA A 278 11.19 -5.23 4.83
N LEU A 279 9.92 -5.60 5.03
CA LEU A 279 8.85 -4.63 5.33
C LEU A 279 8.94 -4.12 6.76
N LYS A 280 9.29 -5.00 7.72
CA LYS A 280 9.49 -4.59 9.12
C LYS A 280 10.57 -3.51 9.22
N GLU A 281 11.71 -3.74 8.59
CA GLU A 281 12.83 -2.80 8.58
C GLU A 281 12.46 -1.52 7.81
N ALA A 282 11.70 -1.63 6.71
CA ALA A 282 11.20 -0.48 5.96
C ALA A 282 10.32 0.43 6.83
N HIS A 283 9.40 -0.16 7.60
CA HIS A 283 8.54 0.57 8.54
C HIS A 283 9.36 1.38 9.54
N GLU A 284 10.38 0.77 10.14
CA GLU A 284 11.27 1.46 11.09
C GLU A 284 11.96 2.68 10.47
N GLN A 285 12.34 2.63 9.19
CA GLN A 285 12.92 3.78 8.48
C GLN A 285 11.90 4.82 8.01
N ALA A 286 10.64 4.41 7.82
CA ALA A 286 9.56 5.25 7.32
C ALA A 286 8.88 6.05 8.42
N VAL A 287 8.84 5.53 9.65
CA VAL A 287 8.11 6.14 10.79
C VAL A 287 8.55 7.58 11.06
N VAL A 288 7.59 8.50 10.99
CA VAL A 288 7.71 9.87 11.50
C VAL A 288 7.05 9.92 12.88
N THR A 289 7.89 9.96 13.91
CA THR A 289 7.46 9.90 15.31
C THR A 289 6.76 11.18 15.77
N GLY A 290 6.16 11.14 16.97
CA GLY A 290 5.59 12.34 17.58
C GLY A 290 6.63 13.45 17.84
N ALA A 291 7.87 13.07 18.15
CA ALA A 291 8.97 14.02 18.33
C ALA A 291 9.37 14.66 17.00
N ASP A 292 9.47 13.87 15.92
CA ASP A 292 9.79 14.37 14.57
C ASP A 292 8.72 15.37 14.09
N ARG A 293 7.45 15.09 14.37
CA ARG A 293 6.33 16.01 14.04
C ARG A 293 6.47 17.35 14.76
N GLN A 294 6.83 17.32 16.03
CA GLN A 294 7.02 18.54 16.81
C GLN A 294 8.23 19.33 16.29
N TYR A 295 9.34 18.65 16.02
CA TYR A 295 10.54 19.27 15.48
C TYR A 295 10.32 19.84 14.06
N PHE A 296 9.56 19.14 13.22
CA PHE A 296 9.15 19.64 11.91
C PHE A 296 8.39 20.96 12.01
N VAL A 297 7.41 21.07 12.91
CA VAL A 297 6.66 22.32 13.12
C VAL A 297 7.58 23.47 13.54
N GLU A 298 8.55 23.19 14.42
CA GLU A 298 9.55 24.17 14.87
C GLU A 298 10.47 24.62 13.73
N LEU A 299 10.93 23.70 12.88
CA LEU A 299 11.74 24.03 11.71
C LEU A 299 10.98 24.91 10.70
N VAL A 300 9.72 24.60 10.42
CA VAL A 300 8.89 25.41 9.53
C VAL A 300 8.67 26.81 10.12
N ALA A 301 8.37 26.90 11.42
CA ALA A 301 8.23 28.19 12.10
C ALA A 301 9.51 29.02 12.04
N ALA A 302 10.66 28.44 12.37
CA ALA A 302 11.95 29.12 12.33
C ALA A 302 12.32 29.60 10.91
N ALA A 303 12.02 28.79 9.89
CA ALA A 303 12.25 29.17 8.49
C ALA A 303 11.40 30.38 8.06
N LEU A 304 10.14 30.45 8.49
CA LEU A 304 9.27 31.60 8.23
C LEU A 304 9.75 32.85 8.97
N GLU A 305 10.14 32.72 10.24
CA GLU A 305 10.68 33.83 11.04
C GLU A 305 11.95 34.42 10.42
N GLN A 306 12.87 33.56 9.92
CA GLN A 306 14.08 34.01 9.23
C GLN A 306 13.79 34.81 7.96
N GLN A 307 12.63 34.60 7.33
CA GLN A 307 12.16 35.36 6.16
C GLN A 307 11.27 36.55 6.55
N GLY A 308 11.08 36.82 7.85
CA GLY A 308 10.23 37.89 8.35
C GLY A 308 8.73 37.64 8.12
N LEU A 309 8.34 36.39 7.88
CA LEU A 309 6.94 35.99 7.68
C LEU A 309 6.27 35.69 9.04
N PRO A 310 4.97 36.01 9.19
CA PRO A 310 4.26 35.79 10.43
C PRO A 310 4.05 34.29 10.72
N VAL A 311 4.41 33.86 11.92
CA VAL A 311 4.12 32.51 12.43
C VAL A 311 2.87 32.56 13.30
N TYR A 312 1.75 32.06 12.76
CA TYR A 312 0.52 31.90 13.53
C TYR A 312 0.52 30.53 14.19
N SER A 313 0.98 30.43 15.44
CA SER A 313 0.76 29.24 16.26
C SER A 313 -0.47 29.44 17.16
N SER A 314 -1.27 28.39 17.38
CA SER A 314 -2.40 28.51 18.29
C SER A 314 -1.90 28.84 19.70
N GLU A 315 -2.56 29.76 20.42
CA GLU A 315 -2.25 30.18 21.81
C GLU A 315 -1.96 29.01 22.78
N LYS A 316 -2.54 27.82 22.53
CA LYS A 316 -2.28 26.59 23.29
C LYS A 316 -0.87 25.99 23.09
N ASN A 317 -0.24 26.18 21.94
CA ASN A 317 1.14 25.72 21.70
C ASN A 317 2.15 26.71 22.29
N ILE A 318 1.86 28.02 22.19
CA ILE A 318 2.65 29.08 22.84
C ILE A 318 2.67 28.87 24.36
N SER A 319 1.54 28.50 24.99
CA SER A 319 1.49 28.27 26.45
C SER A 319 2.24 27.00 26.90
N LYS A 320 2.39 25.99 26.04
CA LYS A 320 3.19 24.80 26.32
C LYS A 320 4.69 25.07 26.18
N MET A 321 5.11 25.85 25.18
CA MET A 321 6.50 26.30 25.02
C MET A 321 6.96 27.21 26.16
N ARG A 322 6.10 28.12 26.63
CA ARG A 322 6.39 29.02 27.75
C ARG A 322 6.42 28.33 29.13
N ARG A 323 6.04 27.05 29.22
CA ARG A 323 6.02 26.32 30.50
C ARG A 323 7.39 25.79 30.94
N TRP A 324 8.40 25.95 30.09
CA TRP A 324 9.80 25.51 30.31
C TRP A 324 10.80 26.68 30.33
N ILE A 325 10.33 27.91 30.52
CA ILE A 325 11.12 29.09 30.93
C ILE A 325 10.67 29.46 32.34
#